data_AF-A0A354CYN8-F1
#
_entry.id   AF-A0A354CYN8-F1
#
_cell.length_a   1.000
_cell.length_b   1.000
_cell.length_c   1.000
_cell.angle_alpha   90.00
_cell.angle_beta   90.00
_cell.angle_gamma   90.00
#
_symmetry.space_group_name_H-M   'P 1'
#
loop_
_entity.id
_entity.type
_entity.pdbx_description
1 polymer ?
#
loop_
_entity_poly.entity_id
_entity_poly.type
_entity_poly.pdbx_seq_one_letter_code
_entity_poly.pdbx_strand_id
1 'polypeptide(L)'
;MSDAGRRRPRRQPNKPEFLPYADGLRVIAVLAVIALHTSAVRVVHLPPGSLGWWTAHVIDSCCRWAVPIFIMLSGALVLEPARAYRALAFYGKRLRRVGIPLLCWAGWHFFWSAAFHGERIIPAVIGSSIWDGLTQYHLYFLVIIINLYLLTPPLRALVANVPPPALWAMTAVALWGVSLGVVTRYVPMMVLTRGLPYVPYFVLGYLLRRGPSARLLNAASLCAFAAASVWIILGTAQRVQQFGTADGRAFALYDHFYPCVMVQAVCVFILC
;
A
#
# COMPACT_ATOMS: atom_id res chain seq x y z
N MET A 1 11.37 47.28 38.08
CA MET A 1 10.52 46.58 37.10
C MET A 1 11.27 46.51 35.77
N SER A 2 11.77 45.34 35.40
CA SER A 2 12.25 45.05 34.04
C SER A 2 12.30 43.53 33.91
N ASP A 3 11.22 42.98 33.36
CA ASP A 3 10.98 41.55 33.16
C ASP A 3 11.96 40.99 32.12
N ALA A 4 12.90 40.18 32.59
CA ALA A 4 13.90 39.54 31.75
C ALA A 4 13.21 38.44 30.92
N GLY A 5 13.11 38.69 29.61
CA GLY A 5 12.53 37.79 28.63
C GLY A 5 13.09 36.36 28.72
N ARG A 6 12.31 35.45 29.29
CA ARG A 6 12.53 34.00 29.22
C ARG A 6 12.43 33.55 27.75
N ARG A 7 13.59 33.48 27.09
CA ARG A 7 13.73 32.78 25.80
C ARG A 7 13.36 31.32 26.02
N ARG A 8 12.22 30.88 25.47
CA ARG A 8 11.84 29.46 25.42
C ARG A 8 12.99 28.68 24.75
N PRO A 9 13.45 27.55 25.32
CA PRO A 9 14.49 26.75 24.69
C PRO A 9 14.03 26.31 23.30
N ARG A 10 14.83 26.61 22.27
CA ARG A 10 14.63 26.06 20.92
C ARG A 10 14.66 24.54 21.04
N ARG A 11 13.52 23.88 20.81
CA ARG A 11 13.47 22.41 20.65
C ARG A 11 14.50 22.03 19.59
N GLN A 12 15.53 21.29 19.98
CA GLN A 12 16.46 20.70 19.03
C GLN A 12 15.64 19.85 18.05
N PRO A 13 15.90 19.91 16.72
CA PRO A 13 15.25 19.00 15.80
C PRO A 13 15.66 17.58 16.20
N ASN A 14 14.71 16.84 16.76
CA ASN A 14 14.91 15.43 17.10
C ASN A 14 15.50 14.72 15.88
N LYS A 15 16.58 13.95 16.10
CA LYS A 15 17.13 13.09 15.05
C LYS A 15 16.00 12.17 14.54
N PRO A 16 15.91 11.93 13.21
CA PRO A 16 14.90 11.03 12.67
C PRO A 16 15.02 9.66 13.34
N GLU A 17 13.89 9.13 13.82
CA GLU A 17 13.84 7.85 14.52
C GLU A 17 14.20 6.73 13.55
N PHE A 18 15.19 5.89 13.91
CA PHE A 18 15.58 4.73 13.13
C PHE A 18 14.66 3.55 13.50
N LEU A 19 14.04 2.92 12.50
CA LEU A 19 13.18 1.75 12.68
C LEU A 19 13.97 0.48 12.31
N PRO A 20 14.50 -0.29 13.28
CA PRO A 20 15.38 -1.42 12.99
C PRO A 20 14.68 -2.55 12.21
N TYR A 21 13.38 -2.73 12.40
CA TYR A 21 12.59 -3.73 11.69
C TYR A 21 12.27 -3.35 10.23
N ALA A 22 12.44 -2.07 9.85
CA ALA A 22 11.97 -1.55 8.57
C ALA A 22 12.65 -2.22 7.37
N ASP A 23 13.95 -2.52 7.46
CA ASP A 23 14.67 -3.14 6.35
C ASP A 23 14.31 -4.62 6.20
N GLY A 24 14.17 -5.36 7.30
CA GLY A 24 13.68 -6.74 7.28
C GLY A 24 12.27 -6.83 6.70
N LEU A 25 11.35 -5.97 7.16
CA LEU A 25 9.99 -5.92 6.65
C LEU A 25 9.93 -5.60 5.15
N ARG A 26 10.81 -4.73 4.63
CA ARG A 26 10.92 -4.49 3.18
C ARG A 26 11.34 -5.73 2.43
N VAL A 27 12.34 -6.46 2.92
CA VAL A 27 12.82 -7.69 2.26
C VAL A 27 11.69 -8.71 2.17
N ILE A 28 10.99 -8.97 3.28
CA ILE A 28 9.87 -9.93 3.29
C ILE A 28 8.74 -9.45 2.37
N ALA A 29 8.40 -8.16 2.37
CA ALA A 29 7.39 -7.60 1.48
C ALA A 29 7.79 -7.72 -0.01
N VAL A 30 9.07 -7.54 -0.36
CA VAL A 30 9.55 -7.75 -1.74
C VAL A 30 9.39 -9.22 -2.14
N LEU A 31 9.78 -10.15 -1.27
CA LEU A 31 9.60 -11.58 -1.54
C LEU A 31 8.12 -11.95 -1.72
N ALA A 32 7.24 -11.39 -0.89
CA ALA A 32 5.80 -11.59 -0.99
C ALA A 32 5.22 -11.01 -2.30
N VAL A 33 5.69 -9.86 -2.78
CA VAL A 33 5.29 -9.31 -4.09
C VAL A 33 5.73 -10.22 -5.24
N ILE A 34 6.95 -10.77 -5.18
CA ILE A 34 7.44 -11.71 -6.20
C ILE A 34 6.58 -12.98 -6.19
N ALA A 35 6.33 -13.55 -5.02
CA ALA A 35 5.47 -14.72 -4.85
C ALA A 35 4.05 -14.46 -5.39
N LEU A 36 3.44 -13.33 -5.03
CA LEU A 36 2.12 -12.92 -5.51
C LEU A 36 2.05 -12.80 -7.03
N HIS A 37 3.00 -12.11 -7.67
CA HIS A 37 2.94 -11.92 -9.13
C HIS A 37 3.19 -13.22 -9.89
N THR A 38 4.09 -14.06 -9.41
CA THR A 38 4.35 -15.37 -10.02
C THR A 38 3.19 -16.34 -9.84
N SER A 39 2.47 -16.27 -8.72
CA SER A 39 1.30 -17.11 -8.46
C SER A 39 0.03 -16.59 -9.14
N ALA A 40 -0.21 -15.28 -9.18
CA ALA A 40 -1.42 -14.69 -9.74
C ALA A 40 -1.67 -15.10 -11.21
N VAL A 41 -0.61 -15.14 -12.02
CA VAL A 41 -0.67 -15.63 -13.41
C VAL A 41 -1.13 -17.09 -13.45
N ARG A 42 -0.63 -17.92 -12.54
CA ARG A 42 -1.00 -19.35 -12.45
C ARG A 42 -2.43 -19.53 -11.95
N VAL A 43 -2.91 -18.70 -11.03
CA VAL A 43 -4.30 -18.74 -10.53
C VAL A 43 -5.31 -18.51 -11.67
N VAL A 44 -4.99 -17.64 -12.63
CA VAL A 44 -5.86 -17.32 -13.76
C VAL A 44 -5.80 -18.38 -14.86
N HIS A 45 -4.61 -18.93 -15.15
CA HIS A 45 -4.40 -19.79 -16.32
C HIS A 45 -4.44 -21.30 -16.04
N LEU A 46 -4.28 -21.74 -14.80
CA LEU A 46 -4.36 -23.17 -14.48
C LEU A 46 -5.81 -23.60 -14.25
N PRO A 47 -6.16 -24.87 -14.58
CA PRO A 47 -7.49 -25.41 -14.31
C PRO A 47 -7.85 -25.30 -12.82
N PRO A 48 -8.95 -24.63 -12.45
CA PRO A 48 -9.41 -24.56 -11.08
C PRO A 48 -9.55 -25.96 -10.46
N GLY A 49 -9.08 -26.12 -9.22
CA GLY A 49 -9.08 -27.41 -8.52
C GLY A 49 -7.89 -28.32 -8.79
N SER A 50 -7.05 -28.03 -9.80
CA SER A 50 -5.79 -28.75 -9.99
C SER A 50 -4.80 -28.46 -8.86
N LEU A 51 -3.84 -29.37 -8.62
CA LEU A 51 -2.78 -29.16 -7.62
C LEU A 51 -2.02 -27.85 -7.86
N GLY A 52 -1.64 -27.59 -9.12
CA GLY A 52 -0.93 -26.35 -9.48
C GLY A 52 -1.75 -25.09 -9.22
N TRP A 53 -3.07 -25.14 -9.48
CA TRP A 53 -3.96 -24.03 -9.17
C TRP A 53 -4.04 -23.80 -7.66
N TRP A 54 -4.21 -24.85 -6.86
CA TRP A 54 -4.25 -24.74 -5.39
C TRP A 54 -2.94 -24.20 -4.81
N THR A 55 -1.79 -24.67 -5.29
CA THR A 55 -0.48 -24.16 -4.85
C THR A 55 -0.36 -22.66 -5.15
N ALA A 56 -0.70 -22.23 -6.36
CA ALA A 56 -0.67 -20.82 -6.72
C ALA A 56 -1.66 -19.99 -5.90
N HIS A 57 -2.89 -20.48 -5.75
CA HIS A 57 -3.97 -19.81 -5.01
C HIS A 57 -3.62 -19.59 -3.53
N VAL A 58 -3.04 -20.61 -2.87
CA VAL A 58 -2.60 -20.50 -1.48
C VAL A 58 -1.48 -19.48 -1.34
N ILE A 59 -0.47 -19.53 -2.22
CA ILE A 59 0.65 -18.57 -2.20
C ILE A 59 0.14 -17.15 -2.40
N ASP A 60 -0.72 -16.95 -3.40
CA ASP A 60 -1.32 -15.66 -3.72
C ASP A 60 -2.08 -15.11 -2.51
N SER A 61 -3.03 -15.88 -1.99
CA SER A 61 -3.87 -15.51 -0.84
C SER A 61 -3.06 -15.12 0.40
N CYS A 62 -1.95 -15.82 0.67
CA CYS A 62 -1.07 -15.57 1.81
C CYS A 62 -0.12 -14.37 1.60
N CYS A 63 -0.02 -13.81 0.39
CA CYS A 63 0.89 -12.71 0.05
C CYS A 63 0.19 -11.38 -0.26
N ARG A 64 -1.15 -11.33 -0.21
CA ARG A 64 -1.95 -10.13 -0.55
C ARG A 64 -1.67 -8.90 0.32
N TRP A 65 -1.10 -9.07 1.51
CA TRP A 65 -0.70 -7.99 2.40
C TRP A 65 0.53 -7.19 1.95
N ALA A 66 1.28 -7.67 0.96
CA ALA A 66 2.60 -7.13 0.61
C ALA A 66 2.56 -5.64 0.21
N VAL A 67 1.58 -5.25 -0.62
CA VAL A 67 1.42 -3.86 -1.07
C VAL A 67 1.04 -2.92 0.09
N PRO A 68 0.00 -3.21 0.90
CA PRO A 68 -0.30 -2.45 2.12
C PRO A 68 0.90 -2.24 3.05
N ILE A 69 1.78 -3.24 3.21
CA ILE A 69 2.97 -3.11 4.07
C ILE A 69 3.92 -2.02 3.59
N PHE A 70 4.20 -1.92 2.29
CA PHE A 70 5.05 -0.82 1.78
C PHE A 70 4.45 0.55 2.04
N ILE A 71 3.12 0.65 2.01
CA ILE A 71 2.38 1.89 2.25
C ILE A 71 2.43 2.25 3.73
N MET A 72 2.14 1.30 4.62
CA MET A 72 2.23 1.47 6.07
C MET A 72 3.66 1.86 6.48
N LEU A 73 4.67 1.16 5.97
CA LEU A 73 6.07 1.47 6.27
C LEU A 73 6.48 2.86 5.77
N SER A 74 5.99 3.25 4.59
CA SER A 74 6.21 4.61 4.08
C SER A 74 5.60 5.65 5.02
N GLY A 75 4.38 5.43 5.49
CA GLY A 75 3.71 6.30 6.45
C GLY A 75 4.45 6.42 7.77
N ALA A 76 4.88 5.29 8.34
CA ALA A 76 5.65 5.22 9.59
C ALA A 76 6.89 6.13 9.59
N LEU A 77 7.61 6.15 8.46
CA LEU A 77 8.89 6.87 8.29
C LEU A 77 8.74 8.33 7.86
N VAL A 78 7.62 8.67 7.22
CA VAL A 78 7.44 9.93 6.50
C VAL A 78 6.53 10.89 7.25
N LEU A 79 5.52 10.37 7.95
CA LEU A 79 4.57 11.18 8.73
C LEU A 79 5.13 11.67 10.06
N GLU A 80 6.33 11.22 10.46
CA GLU A 80 6.96 11.64 11.71
C GLU A 80 7.12 13.18 11.80
N PRO A 81 6.41 13.86 12.74
CA PRO A 81 6.41 15.32 12.83
C PRO A 81 7.78 15.91 13.21
N ALA A 82 8.57 15.16 13.98
CA ALA A 82 9.92 15.54 14.43
C ALA A 82 10.88 15.82 13.27
N ARG A 83 10.62 15.26 12.10
CA ARG A 83 11.46 15.39 10.92
C ARG A 83 11.19 16.71 10.22
N ALA A 84 11.85 17.80 10.64
CA ALA A 84 11.71 19.11 10.02
C ALA A 84 12.14 19.04 8.54
N TYR A 85 11.19 19.24 7.62
CA TYR A 85 11.47 19.35 6.19
C TYR A 85 10.81 20.61 5.64
N ARG A 86 11.54 21.35 4.80
CA ARG A 86 10.90 22.29 3.88
C ARG A 86 10.12 21.47 2.85
N ALA A 87 8.83 21.72 2.70
CA ALA A 87 7.95 20.94 1.82
C ALA A 87 8.50 20.82 0.39
N LEU A 88 9.05 21.89 -0.19
CA LEU A 88 9.67 21.82 -1.52
C LEU A 88 10.89 20.88 -1.59
N ALA A 89 11.75 20.89 -0.57
CA ALA A 89 12.90 19.98 -0.52
C ALA A 89 12.46 18.52 -0.32
N PHE A 90 11.36 18.32 0.42
CA PHE A 90 10.72 17.02 0.60
C PHE A 90 10.22 16.45 -0.73
N TYR A 91 9.53 17.26 -1.53
CA TYR A 91 9.00 16.87 -2.84
C TYR A 91 10.11 16.60 -3.85
N GLY A 92 11.06 17.54 -4.01
CA GLY A 92 12.12 17.40 -5.02
C GLY A 92 12.95 16.13 -4.87
N LYS A 93 13.33 15.76 -3.63
CA LYS A 93 14.13 14.54 -3.38
C LYS A 93 13.38 13.26 -3.72
N ARG A 94 12.09 13.19 -3.39
CA ARG A 94 11.26 11.99 -3.58
C ARG A 94 10.76 11.87 -5.02
N LEU A 95 10.35 12.98 -5.62
CA LEU A 95 9.96 13.02 -7.03
C LEU A 95 11.12 12.60 -7.93
N ARG A 96 12.36 13.00 -7.62
CA ARG A 96 13.53 12.51 -8.37
C ARG A 96 13.75 11.01 -8.21
N ARG A 97 13.60 10.48 -6.99
CA ARG A 97 13.86 9.07 -6.69
C ARG A 97 12.75 8.13 -7.21
N VAL A 98 11.52 8.60 -7.33
CA VAL A 98 10.36 7.77 -7.75
C VAL A 98 9.90 8.13 -9.17
N GLY A 99 9.84 9.43 -9.49
CA GLY A 99 9.38 9.95 -10.78
C GLY A 99 10.34 9.63 -11.93
N ILE A 100 11.67 9.72 -11.73
CA ILE A 100 12.62 9.33 -12.79
C ILE A 100 12.46 7.85 -13.13
N PRO A 101 12.52 6.89 -12.18
CA PRO A 101 12.25 5.49 -12.50
C PRO A 101 10.89 5.27 -13.15
N LEU A 102 9.83 5.94 -12.68
CA LEU A 102 8.49 5.81 -13.27
C LEU A 102 8.48 6.21 -14.75
N LEU A 103 9.07 7.36 -15.10
CA LEU A 103 9.13 7.82 -16.49
C LEU A 103 10.01 6.92 -17.35
N CYS A 104 11.17 6.50 -16.84
CA CYS A 104 12.06 5.58 -17.54
C CYS A 104 11.38 4.24 -17.85
N TRP A 105 10.75 3.62 -16.84
CA TRP A 105 10.07 2.34 -17.02
C TRP A 105 8.79 2.43 -17.85
N ALA A 106 8.04 3.53 -17.75
CA ALA A 106 6.90 3.78 -18.62
C ALA A 106 7.34 3.91 -20.08
N GLY A 107 8.39 4.70 -20.36
CA GLY A 107 8.95 4.83 -21.70
C GLY A 107 9.49 3.51 -22.25
N TRP A 108 10.21 2.75 -21.43
CA TRP A 108 10.69 1.42 -21.79
C TRP A 108 9.55 0.47 -22.13
N HIS A 109 8.45 0.48 -21.36
CA HIS A 109 7.29 -0.34 -21.67
C HIS A 109 6.71 -0.02 -23.05
N PHE A 110 6.45 1.25 -23.36
CA PHE A 110 5.90 1.63 -24.66
C PHE A 110 6.85 1.31 -25.82
N PHE A 111 8.15 1.43 -25.59
CA PHE A 111 9.16 0.98 -26.56
C PHE A 111 9.09 -0.53 -26.79
N TRP A 112 9.07 -1.32 -25.71
CA TRP A 112 9.04 -2.79 -25.77
C TRP A 112 7.77 -3.32 -26.43
N SER A 113 6.61 -2.94 -25.90
CA SER A 113 5.48 -2.38 -26.67
C SER A 113 5.50 -2.58 -28.19
N ALA A 114 5.92 -1.49 -28.82
CA ALA A 114 5.98 -1.34 -30.26
C ALA A 114 7.03 -2.25 -30.91
N ALA A 115 8.19 -2.43 -30.29
CA ALA A 115 9.32 -3.15 -30.89
C ALA A 115 9.09 -4.66 -31.00
N PHE A 116 8.41 -5.27 -30.02
CA PHE A 116 8.32 -6.73 -29.90
C PHE A 116 6.89 -7.28 -30.04
N HIS A 117 5.85 -6.49 -29.76
CA HIS A 117 4.45 -6.91 -29.91
C HIS A 117 3.76 -6.29 -31.13
N GLY A 118 4.47 -5.44 -31.89
CA GLY A 118 3.93 -4.78 -33.08
C GLY A 118 2.82 -3.77 -32.77
N GLU A 119 2.70 -3.34 -31.51
CA GLU A 119 1.70 -2.37 -31.10
C GLU A 119 2.00 -0.99 -31.69
N ARG A 120 0.96 -0.30 -32.18
CA ARG A 120 1.12 1.05 -32.71
C ARG A 120 1.24 2.04 -31.56
N ILE A 121 2.25 2.90 -31.62
CA ILE A 121 2.42 4.05 -30.71
C ILE A 121 1.36 5.11 -31.08
N ILE A 122 0.19 5.01 -30.47
CA ILE A 122 -0.91 5.96 -30.66
C ILE A 122 -0.87 6.97 -29.50
N PRO A 123 -0.65 8.27 -29.76
CA PRO A 123 -0.56 9.28 -28.70
C PRO A 123 -1.78 9.31 -27.77
N ALA A 124 -2.98 9.08 -28.32
CA ALA A 124 -4.22 9.00 -27.54
C ALA A 124 -4.20 7.83 -26.54
N VAL A 125 -3.72 6.65 -26.95
CA VAL A 125 -3.60 5.46 -26.09
C VAL A 125 -2.57 5.68 -25.00
N ILE A 126 -1.43 6.29 -25.34
CA ILE A 126 -0.41 6.66 -24.35
C ILE A 126 -0.96 7.67 -23.35
N GLY A 127 -1.67 8.69 -23.84
CA GLY A 127 -2.34 9.69 -23.02
C GLY A 127 -3.33 9.06 -22.04
N SER A 128 -4.19 8.15 -22.51
CA SER A 128 -5.14 7.44 -21.65
C SER A 128 -4.44 6.53 -20.64
N SER A 129 -3.42 5.76 -21.05
CA SER A 129 -2.68 4.88 -20.12
C SER A 129 -1.95 5.66 -19.01
N ILE A 130 -1.40 6.83 -19.34
CA ILE A 130 -0.79 7.73 -18.36
C ILE A 130 -1.87 8.31 -17.45
N TRP A 131 -2.99 8.77 -18.02
CA TRP A 131 -4.10 9.35 -17.27
C TRP A 131 -4.72 8.37 -16.27
N ASP A 132 -4.90 7.11 -16.67
CA ASP A 132 -5.40 6.05 -15.81
C ASP A 132 -4.39 5.66 -14.73
N GLY A 133 -3.12 6.05 -14.89
CA GLY A 133 -2.03 5.62 -14.02
C GLY A 133 -1.68 4.13 -14.19
N LEU A 134 -2.01 3.57 -15.36
CA LEU A 134 -1.86 2.15 -15.73
C LEU A 134 -0.98 2.04 -16.99
N THR A 135 0.21 2.65 -16.97
CA THR A 135 1.21 2.41 -18.02
C THR A 135 1.68 0.95 -18.02
N GLN A 136 1.77 0.33 -16.84
CA GLN A 136 2.01 -1.11 -16.63
C GLN A 136 1.42 -1.60 -15.31
N TYR A 137 1.07 -2.89 -15.27
CA TYR A 137 0.52 -3.58 -14.09
C TYR A 137 1.39 -3.47 -12.83
N HIS A 138 2.70 -3.24 -12.95
CA HIS A 138 3.60 -3.04 -11.81
C HIS A 138 3.83 -1.56 -11.46
N LEU A 139 3.66 -0.64 -12.42
CA LEU A 139 3.98 0.78 -12.23
C LEU A 139 2.91 1.55 -11.48
N TYR A 140 1.68 1.02 -11.40
CA TYR A 140 0.59 1.64 -10.63
C TYR A 140 0.99 1.90 -9.16
N PHE A 141 1.86 1.07 -8.58
CA PHE A 141 2.34 1.25 -7.22
C PHE A 141 3.16 2.53 -7.05
N LEU A 142 3.99 2.89 -8.05
CA LEU A 142 4.75 4.15 -8.02
C LEU A 142 3.82 5.36 -8.07
N VAL A 143 2.73 5.28 -8.83
CA VAL A 143 1.68 6.32 -8.87
C VAL A 143 1.03 6.48 -7.49
N ILE A 144 0.66 5.38 -6.83
CA ILE A 144 0.12 5.40 -5.46
C ILE A 144 1.07 6.10 -4.51
N ILE A 145 2.35 5.71 -4.50
CA ILE A 145 3.34 6.31 -3.60
C ILE A 145 3.54 7.80 -3.87
N ILE A 146 3.53 8.24 -5.14
CA ILE A 146 3.59 9.66 -5.49
C ILE A 146 2.37 10.40 -4.93
N ASN A 147 1.15 9.88 -5.10
CA ASN A 147 -0.06 10.50 -4.54
C ASN A 147 0.05 10.62 -3.01
N LEU A 148 0.49 9.58 -2.31
CA LEU A 148 0.68 9.60 -0.85
C LEU A 148 1.76 10.61 -0.42
N TYR A 149 2.82 10.76 -1.20
CA TYR A 149 3.83 11.79 -0.95
C TYR A 149 3.31 13.20 -1.18
N LEU A 150 2.46 13.42 -2.19
CA LEU A 150 1.74 14.69 -2.39
C LEU A 150 0.87 15.04 -1.18
N LEU A 151 0.16 14.05 -0.64
CA LEU A 151 -0.70 14.19 0.54
C LEU A 151 0.08 14.23 1.87
N THR A 152 1.39 14.03 1.86
CA THR A 152 2.17 13.94 3.11
C THR A 152 2.11 15.23 3.95
N PRO A 153 2.33 16.45 3.41
CA PRO A 153 2.30 17.65 4.25
C PRO A 153 0.97 17.89 4.99
N PRO A 154 -0.22 17.81 4.33
CA PRO A 154 -1.49 17.93 5.07
C PRO A 154 -1.69 16.78 6.06
N LEU A 155 -1.33 15.53 5.71
CA LEU A 155 -1.42 14.40 6.64
C LEU A 155 -0.49 14.56 7.86
N ARG A 156 0.69 15.16 7.69
CA ARG A 156 1.57 15.50 8.81
C ARG A 156 0.96 16.56 9.72
N ALA A 157 0.31 17.56 9.15
CA ALA A 157 -0.39 18.56 9.94
C ALA A 157 -1.55 17.91 10.72
N LEU A 158 -2.31 17.02 10.10
CA LEU A 158 -3.36 16.23 10.75
C LEU A 158 -2.79 15.44 11.94
N VAL A 159 -1.77 14.63 11.69
CA VAL A 159 -1.13 13.77 12.69
C VAL A 159 -0.49 14.55 13.85
N ALA A 160 -0.01 15.77 13.60
CA ALA A 160 0.60 16.61 14.63
C ALA A 160 -0.43 17.32 15.52
N ASN A 161 -1.64 17.56 15.03
CA ASN A 161 -2.66 18.36 15.72
C ASN A 161 -3.84 17.54 16.25
N VAL A 162 -4.04 16.31 15.77
CA VAL A 162 -5.14 15.43 16.21
C VAL A 162 -4.66 14.50 17.33
N PRO A 163 -5.41 14.36 18.44
CA PRO A 163 -5.02 13.46 19.52
C PRO A 163 -5.09 11.99 19.07
N PRO A 164 -4.22 11.09 19.60
CA PRO A 164 -4.13 9.71 19.13
C PRO A 164 -5.47 8.93 19.08
N PRO A 165 -6.37 9.02 20.08
CA PRO A 165 -7.65 8.29 20.02
C PRO A 165 -8.53 8.72 18.84
N ALA A 166 -8.60 10.03 18.56
CA ALA A 166 -9.35 10.54 17.42
C ALA A 166 -8.72 10.13 16.09
N LEU A 167 -7.38 10.13 16.00
CA LEU A 167 -6.66 9.69 14.81
C LEU A 167 -6.88 8.19 14.53
N TRP A 168 -6.91 7.35 15.57
CA TRP A 168 -7.28 5.93 15.47
C TRP A 168 -8.71 5.77 14.94
N ALA A 169 -9.68 6.48 15.52
CA ALA A 169 -11.08 6.43 15.09
C ALA A 169 -11.24 6.88 13.63
N MET A 170 -10.63 8.00 13.23
CA MET A 170 -10.64 8.48 11.85
C MET A 170 -10.04 7.46 10.87
N THR A 171 -8.92 6.84 11.24
CA THR A 171 -8.26 5.82 10.42
C THR A 171 -9.14 4.58 10.28
N ALA A 172 -9.78 4.12 11.37
CA ALA A 172 -10.70 2.99 11.35
C ALA A 172 -11.93 3.25 10.47
N VAL A 173 -12.56 4.43 10.60
CA VAL A 173 -13.70 4.85 9.75
C VAL A 173 -13.29 4.91 8.28
N ALA A 174 -12.10 5.45 7.99
CA ALA A 174 -11.59 5.52 6.62
C ALA A 174 -11.30 4.13 6.03
N LEU A 175 -10.70 3.21 6.80
CA LEU A 175 -10.52 1.80 6.39
C LEU A 175 -11.85 1.13 6.12
N TRP A 176 -12.84 1.31 7.00
CA TRP A 176 -14.17 0.75 6.83
C TRP A 176 -14.84 1.30 5.56
N GLY A 177 -14.83 2.61 5.34
CA GLY A 177 -15.39 3.23 4.13
C GLY A 177 -14.71 2.77 2.84
N VAL A 178 -13.39 2.59 2.85
CA VAL A 178 -12.64 2.05 1.72
C VAL A 178 -12.98 0.56 1.50
N SER A 179 -13.15 -0.21 2.57
CA SER A 179 -13.54 -1.62 2.50
C SER A 179 -14.94 -1.85 1.92
N LEU A 180 -15.88 -0.93 2.19
CA LEU A 180 -17.20 -0.92 1.56
C LEU A 180 -17.16 -0.47 0.09
N GLY A 181 -15.98 -0.11 -0.43
CA GLY A 181 -15.80 0.39 -1.78
C GLY A 181 -16.36 1.80 -2.00
N VAL A 182 -16.64 2.57 -0.94
CA VAL A 182 -17.20 3.93 -1.07
C VAL A 182 -16.27 4.80 -1.91
N VAL A 183 -14.98 4.80 -1.59
CA VAL A 183 -14.00 5.62 -2.31
C VAL A 183 -13.84 5.14 -3.75
N THR A 184 -13.67 3.83 -3.97
CA THR A 184 -13.42 3.27 -5.31
C THR A 184 -14.65 3.31 -6.22
N ARG A 185 -15.86 3.39 -5.65
CA ARG A 185 -17.11 3.52 -6.39
C ARG A 185 -17.38 4.94 -6.89
N TYR A 186 -17.05 5.96 -6.09
CA TYR A 186 -17.38 7.36 -6.38
C TYR A 186 -16.19 8.19 -6.88
N VAL A 187 -14.96 7.74 -6.64
CA VAL A 187 -13.75 8.44 -7.09
C VAL A 187 -13.11 7.67 -8.24
N PRO A 188 -12.95 8.29 -9.43
CA PRO A 188 -12.29 7.63 -10.55
C PRO A 188 -10.84 7.31 -10.18
N MET A 189 -10.37 6.11 -10.51
CA MET A 189 -9.01 5.64 -10.19
C MET A 189 -8.00 6.08 -11.25
N MET A 190 -7.78 7.40 -11.35
CA MET A 190 -6.82 8.02 -12.28
C MET A 190 -5.49 8.34 -11.58
N VAL A 191 -4.50 8.81 -12.35
CA VAL A 191 -3.13 9.07 -11.88
C VAL A 191 -3.03 9.96 -10.64
N LEU A 192 -3.98 10.87 -10.42
CA LEU A 192 -3.99 11.79 -9.27
C LEU A 192 -4.71 11.24 -8.03
N THR A 193 -5.64 10.31 -8.22
CA THR A 193 -6.60 9.87 -7.19
C THR A 193 -6.43 8.41 -6.78
N ARG A 194 -5.69 7.62 -7.57
CA ARG A 194 -5.45 6.18 -7.34
C ARG A 194 -4.85 5.87 -5.97
N GLY A 195 -4.09 6.80 -5.39
CA GLY A 195 -3.54 6.67 -4.03
C GLY A 195 -4.50 7.02 -2.89
N LEU A 196 -5.67 7.65 -3.15
CA LEU A 196 -6.59 8.10 -2.10
C LEU A 196 -7.12 6.96 -1.21
N PRO A 197 -7.55 5.80 -1.75
CA PRO A 197 -7.99 4.68 -0.91
C PRO A 197 -6.90 4.12 0.03
N TYR A 198 -5.62 4.40 -0.26
CA TYR A 198 -4.49 3.92 0.51
C TYR A 198 -4.03 4.87 1.62
N VAL A 199 -4.58 6.09 1.69
CA VAL A 199 -4.33 7.05 2.78
C VAL A 199 -4.52 6.44 4.18
N PRO A 200 -5.60 5.69 4.48
CA PRO A 200 -5.75 5.08 5.79
C PRO A 200 -4.64 4.08 6.13
N TYR A 201 -4.16 3.25 5.18
CA TYR A 201 -3.00 2.39 5.40
C TYR A 201 -1.74 3.20 5.72
N PHE A 202 -1.55 4.32 5.04
CA PHE A 202 -0.41 5.21 5.25
C PHE A 202 -0.42 5.81 6.67
N VAL A 203 -1.58 6.28 7.15
CA VAL A 203 -1.73 6.80 8.52
C VAL A 203 -1.64 5.67 9.56
N LEU A 204 -2.21 4.51 9.27
CA LEU A 204 -2.16 3.33 10.13
C LEU A 204 -0.73 2.87 10.42
N GLY A 205 0.15 2.88 9.42
CA GLY A 205 1.56 2.59 9.63
C GLY A 205 2.26 3.58 10.58
N TYR A 206 1.88 4.86 10.54
CA TYR A 206 2.35 5.84 11.53
C TYR A 206 1.83 5.54 12.94
N LEU A 207 0.57 5.14 13.07
CA LEU A 207 -0.04 4.81 14.37
C LEU A 207 0.59 3.55 14.98
N LEU A 208 0.89 2.55 14.18
CA LEU A 208 1.47 1.27 14.61
C LEU A 208 2.99 1.30 14.78
N ARG A 209 3.69 2.37 14.37
CA ARG A 209 5.16 2.41 14.37
C ARG A 209 5.82 2.20 15.73
N ARG A 210 5.09 2.46 16.82
CA ARG A 210 5.51 2.27 18.23
C ARG A 210 4.64 1.24 18.95
N GLY A 211 3.98 0.36 18.18
CA GLY A 211 3.01 -0.60 18.69
C GLY A 211 3.59 -1.50 19.79
N PRO A 212 2.76 -1.95 20.74
CA PRO A 212 3.20 -2.80 21.84
C PRO A 212 3.59 -4.18 21.33
N SER A 213 4.88 -4.53 21.34
CA SER A 213 5.29 -5.93 21.12
C SER A 213 5.05 -6.74 22.40
N ALA A 214 3.90 -7.42 22.48
CA ALA A 214 3.57 -8.35 23.57
C ALA A 214 3.38 -9.76 23.02
N ARG A 215 3.85 -10.78 23.75
CA ARG A 215 3.75 -12.20 23.33
C ARG A 215 2.32 -12.60 22.95
N LEU A 216 1.33 -12.16 23.73
CA LEU A 216 -0.08 -12.42 23.46
C LEU A 216 -0.57 -11.73 22.18
N LEU A 217 -0.12 -10.50 21.92
CA LEU A 217 -0.49 -9.78 20.70
C LEU A 217 0.13 -10.44 19.45
N ASN A 218 1.36 -10.94 19.56
CA ASN A 218 2.01 -11.66 18.46
C ASN A 218 1.29 -12.97 18.17
N ALA A 219 0.94 -13.74 19.20
CA ALA A 219 0.15 -14.96 19.05
C ALA A 219 -1.22 -14.67 18.43
N ALA A 220 -1.93 -13.65 18.92
CA ALA A 220 -3.20 -13.22 18.35
C ALA A 220 -3.07 -12.77 16.89
N SER A 221 -1.98 -12.06 16.54
CA SER A 221 -1.70 -11.62 15.18
C SER A 221 -1.43 -12.79 14.24
N LEU A 222 -0.71 -13.82 14.69
CA LEU A 222 -0.52 -15.05 13.92
C LEU A 222 -1.85 -15.79 13.68
N CYS A 223 -2.68 -15.94 14.71
CA CYS A 223 -3.99 -16.57 14.58
C CYS A 223 -4.91 -15.79 13.64
N ALA A 224 -4.95 -14.46 13.77
CA ALA A 224 -5.75 -13.59 12.91
C ALA A 224 -5.27 -13.61 11.46
N PHE A 225 -3.95 -13.61 11.24
CA PHE A 225 -3.36 -13.77 9.91
C PHE A 225 -3.74 -15.11 9.27
N ALA A 226 -3.64 -16.21 10.02
CA ALA A 226 -3.99 -17.54 9.54
C ALA A 226 -5.49 -17.63 9.21
N ALA A 227 -6.35 -17.13 10.09
CA ALA A 227 -7.80 -17.11 9.87
C ALA A 227 -8.18 -16.27 8.64
N ALA A 228 -7.60 -15.08 8.49
CA ALA A 228 -7.82 -14.23 7.33
C ALA A 228 -7.35 -14.89 6.03
N SER A 229 -6.20 -15.57 6.05
CA SER A 229 -5.67 -16.30 4.89
C SER A 229 -6.56 -17.49 4.52
N VAL A 230 -6.99 -18.29 5.50
CA VAL A 230 -7.93 -19.40 5.28
C VAL A 230 -9.25 -18.90 4.70
N TRP A 231 -9.77 -17.78 5.20
CA TRP A 231 -10.98 -17.16 4.67
C TRP A 231 -10.83 -16.74 3.20
N ILE A 232 -9.72 -16.08 2.84
CA ILE A 232 -9.43 -15.69 1.45
C ILE A 232 -9.30 -16.95 0.58
N ILE A 233 -8.60 -17.98 1.04
CA ILE A 233 -8.39 -19.23 0.30
C ILE A 233 -9.73 -19.92 0.02
N LEU A 234 -10.51 -20.22 1.06
CA LEU A 234 -11.77 -20.96 0.92
C LEU A 234 -12.82 -20.13 0.19
N GLY A 235 -12.96 -18.85 0.55
CA GLY A 235 -13.92 -17.96 -0.08
C GLY A 235 -13.63 -17.73 -1.56
N THR A 236 -12.37 -17.57 -1.95
CA THR A 236 -12.02 -17.36 -3.37
C THR A 236 -12.22 -18.65 -4.16
N ALA A 237 -11.89 -19.81 -3.59
CA ALA A 237 -12.14 -21.09 -4.23
C ALA A 237 -13.63 -21.32 -4.50
N GLN A 238 -14.49 -21.01 -3.52
CA GLN A 238 -15.94 -21.06 -3.69
C GLN A 238 -16.42 -20.09 -4.78
N ARG A 239 -15.92 -18.86 -4.80
CA ARG A 239 -16.31 -17.85 -5.80
C ARG A 239 -15.82 -18.20 -7.20
N VAL A 240 -14.64 -18.81 -7.33
CA VAL A 240 -14.15 -19.32 -8.61
C VAL A 240 -15.04 -20.45 -9.14
N GLN A 241 -15.56 -21.32 -8.28
CA GLN A 241 -16.55 -22.33 -8.69
C GLN A 241 -17.88 -21.71 -9.14
N GLN A 242 -18.31 -20.60 -8.52
CA GLN A 242 -19.57 -19.94 -8.83
C GLN A 242 -19.52 -19.07 -10.09
N PHE A 243 -18.44 -18.31 -10.27
CA PHE A 243 -18.33 -17.27 -11.30
C PHE A 243 -17.34 -17.62 -12.42
N GLY A 244 -16.50 -18.64 -12.23
CA GLY A 244 -15.38 -18.94 -13.12
C GLY A 244 -14.23 -17.93 -12.99
N THR A 245 -13.07 -18.24 -13.57
CA THR A 245 -11.87 -17.39 -13.49
C THR A 245 -11.92 -16.17 -14.41
N ALA A 246 -12.83 -16.14 -15.39
CA ALA A 246 -13.00 -15.01 -16.30
C ALA A 246 -13.76 -13.84 -15.68
N ASP A 247 -14.56 -14.08 -14.64
CA ASP A 247 -15.32 -13.05 -13.95
C ASP A 247 -14.51 -12.48 -12.79
N GLY A 248 -14.25 -11.16 -12.81
CA GLY A 248 -13.51 -10.47 -11.77
C GLY A 248 -14.13 -10.61 -10.37
N ARG A 249 -15.43 -10.91 -10.26
CA ARG A 249 -16.08 -11.21 -8.99
C ARG A 249 -15.47 -12.43 -8.31
N ALA A 250 -14.91 -13.39 -9.03
CA ALA A 250 -14.27 -14.56 -8.45
C ALA A 250 -13.14 -14.19 -7.48
N PHE A 251 -12.42 -13.10 -7.78
CA PHE A 251 -11.24 -12.65 -7.04
C PHE A 251 -11.50 -11.43 -6.15
N ALA A 252 -12.74 -11.09 -5.84
CA ALA A 252 -13.06 -9.92 -5.00
C ALA A 252 -12.38 -9.93 -3.62
N LEU A 253 -12.09 -11.11 -3.07
CA LEU A 253 -11.43 -11.30 -1.77
C LEU A 253 -9.92 -11.01 -1.80
N TYR A 254 -9.35 -10.87 -3.00
CA TYR A 254 -7.96 -10.50 -3.22
C TYR A 254 -7.72 -9.00 -3.24
N ASP A 255 -8.78 -8.19 -3.18
CA ASP A 255 -8.65 -6.75 -3.20
C ASP A 255 -7.89 -6.26 -1.96
N HIS A 256 -6.96 -5.31 -2.14
CA HIS A 256 -6.20 -4.71 -1.04
C HIS A 256 -7.10 -4.01 -0.02
N PHE A 257 -8.33 -3.68 -0.39
CA PHE A 257 -9.33 -3.06 0.49
C PHE A 257 -10.25 -4.08 1.15
N TYR A 258 -10.09 -5.38 0.87
CA TYR A 258 -10.87 -6.41 1.53
C TYR A 258 -10.44 -6.53 3.01
N PRO A 259 -11.38 -6.66 3.98
CA PRO A 259 -11.05 -6.69 5.41
C PRO A 259 -10.01 -7.74 5.80
N CYS A 260 -10.04 -8.93 5.20
CA CYS A 260 -9.07 -9.97 5.52
C CYS A 260 -7.65 -9.58 5.07
N VAL A 261 -7.51 -8.86 3.94
CA VAL A 261 -6.20 -8.35 3.49
C VAL A 261 -5.72 -7.21 4.39
N MET A 262 -6.63 -6.34 4.85
CA MET A 262 -6.34 -5.33 5.88
C MET A 262 -5.80 -5.97 7.17
N VAL A 263 -6.45 -7.04 7.64
CA VAL A 263 -6.04 -7.80 8.82
C VAL A 263 -4.66 -8.42 8.59
N GLN A 264 -4.43 -9.09 7.47
CA GLN A 264 -3.10 -9.66 7.16
C GLN A 264 -2.00 -8.58 7.21
N ALA A 265 -2.23 -7.40 6.63
CA ALA A 265 -1.28 -6.29 6.66
C ALA A 265 -1.00 -5.77 8.07
N VAL A 266 -2.04 -5.59 8.89
CA VAL A 266 -1.89 -5.19 10.30
C VAL A 266 -1.09 -6.24 11.07
N CYS A 267 -1.44 -7.52 10.94
CA CYS A 267 -0.77 -8.61 11.65
C CYS A 267 0.71 -8.70 11.28
N VAL A 268 1.05 -8.63 9.99
CA VAL A 268 2.46 -8.67 9.56
C VAL A 268 3.23 -7.45 10.06
N PHE A 269 2.62 -6.27 10.07
CA PHE A 269 3.27 -5.07 10.60
C PHE A 269 3.54 -5.15 12.11
N ILE A 270 2.65 -5.76 12.88
CA ILE A 270 2.80 -5.96 14.34
C ILE A 270 3.87 -7.01 14.67
N LEU A 271 4.03 -8.02 13.82
CA LEU A 271 4.97 -9.13 14.04
C LEU A 271 6.45 -8.76 13.82
N CYS A 272 6.75 -7.53 13.39
CA CYS A 272 8.09 -7.04 13.07
C CYS A 272 8.60 -6.06 14.13
#